data_AF-C7GAK2-F1
#
_entry.id   AF-C7GAK2-F1
#
_cell.length_a   1.000
_cell.length_b   1.000
_cell.length_c   1.000
_cell.angle_alpha   90.00
_cell.angle_beta   90.00
_cell.angle_gamma   90.00
#
_symmetry.space_group_name_H-M   'P 1'
#
loop_
_entity.id
_entity.type
_entity.pdbx_description
1 polymer ?
#
loop_
_entity_poly.entity_id
_entity_poly.type
_entity_poly.pdbx_seq_one_letter_code
_entity_poly.pdbx_strand_id
1 'polypeptide(L)'
;MNAIRRDEDTDNIHSIFVDQWDWEKIIHKEDRNIETLKETVTTVYNCLRKTEKYMAIQYDYIEEILPHDIFFITTQELEEMFPDNTPKEREYYITKTKGAVCIMKIGDTLENGEPHDGRAPDYDDWSLNADIVVYYPVLDIALEISSMGIRVDKKALLSQLKKAGCEERAKLPFQKAIINEELPYTIGGGIGQSRICMFFLRKAHIGEVQSSLWPEAIAKECEKNGIQLL
;
A
#
# COMPACT_ATOMS: atom_id res chain seq x y z
N MET A 1 8.86 10.25 -6.28
CA MET A 1 9.29 10.75 -4.96
C MET A 1 10.29 9.77 -4.38
N ASN A 2 11.31 10.29 -3.68
CA ASN A 2 12.33 9.49 -3.00
C ASN A 2 12.35 9.92 -1.52
N ALA A 3 12.38 8.96 -0.60
CA ALA A 3 12.38 9.18 0.84
C ALA A 3 13.38 8.25 1.56
N ILE A 4 13.76 8.63 2.77
CA ILE A 4 14.60 7.82 3.65
C ILE A 4 13.78 7.49 4.92
N ARG A 5 13.57 6.20 5.16
CA ARG A 5 12.96 5.65 6.38
C ARG A 5 14.04 4.99 7.23
N ARG A 6 14.80 5.82 7.95
CA ARG A 6 15.98 5.37 8.71
C ARG A 6 15.67 4.35 9.81
N ASP A 7 14.44 4.36 10.32
CA ASP A 7 13.98 3.57 11.47
C ASP A 7 13.19 2.32 11.00
N GLU A 8 13.31 1.94 9.72
CA GLU A 8 12.66 0.77 9.12
C GLU A 8 13.47 -0.50 9.40
N ASP A 9 12.79 -1.59 9.79
CA ASP A 9 13.40 -2.92 9.87
C ASP A 9 13.55 -3.47 8.44
N THR A 10 14.79 -3.60 7.97
CA THR A 10 15.07 -4.04 6.59
C THR A 10 14.90 -5.55 6.42
N ASP A 11 14.24 -5.96 5.33
CA ASP A 11 14.06 -7.35 4.92
C ASP A 11 13.99 -7.45 3.38
N ASN A 12 13.50 -8.58 2.85
CA ASN A 12 13.35 -8.82 1.43
C ASN A 12 12.52 -7.75 0.68
N ILE A 13 11.59 -7.07 1.35
CA ILE A 13 10.64 -6.11 0.75
C ILE A 13 10.69 -4.71 1.40
N HIS A 14 11.45 -4.54 2.49
CA HIS A 14 11.63 -3.30 3.24
C HIS A 14 13.07 -2.79 3.15
N SER A 15 13.22 -1.52 2.75
CA SER A 15 14.48 -0.82 2.57
C SER A 15 14.41 0.53 3.28
N ILE A 16 15.55 0.99 3.82
CA ILE A 16 15.65 2.36 4.35
C ILE A 16 15.47 3.42 3.25
N PHE A 17 15.70 3.06 1.98
CA PHE A 17 15.47 3.92 0.83
C PHE A 17 14.14 3.55 0.17
N VAL A 18 13.23 4.52 0.09
CA VAL A 18 11.88 4.32 -0.43
C VAL A 18 11.67 5.20 -1.65
N ASP A 19 11.25 4.60 -2.75
CA ASP A 19 10.92 5.28 -4.00
C ASP A 19 9.45 5.01 -4.38
N GLN A 20 8.76 6.07 -4.81
CA GLN A 20 7.33 5.97 -5.12
C GLN A 20 6.95 6.80 -6.35
N TRP A 21 6.05 6.27 -7.18
CA TRP A 21 5.14 7.15 -7.92
C TRP A 21 4.13 7.67 -6.91
N ASP A 22 4.41 8.88 -6.44
CA ASP A 22 3.58 9.62 -5.50
C ASP A 22 2.72 10.58 -6.30
N TRP A 23 1.41 10.37 -6.27
CA TRP A 23 0.45 11.02 -7.15
C TRP A 23 -0.75 11.55 -6.38
N GLU A 24 -1.32 12.64 -6.89
CA GLU A 24 -2.49 13.30 -6.32
C GLU A 24 -3.40 13.78 -7.45
N LYS A 25 -4.72 13.65 -7.27
CA LYS A 25 -5.74 14.05 -8.24
C LYS A 25 -6.84 14.85 -7.53
N ILE A 26 -7.17 16.03 -8.07
CA ILE A 26 -8.31 16.83 -7.62
C ILE A 26 -9.61 16.11 -7.98
N ILE A 27 -10.55 16.08 -7.04
CA ILE A 27 -11.90 15.52 -7.20
C ILE A 27 -12.94 16.54 -6.72
N HIS A 28 -14.20 16.36 -7.12
CA HIS A 28 -15.29 17.14 -6.55
C HIS A 28 -15.66 16.62 -5.16
N LYS A 29 -16.42 17.41 -4.40
CA LYS A 29 -16.82 17.04 -3.03
C LYS A 29 -17.75 15.82 -3.03
N GLU A 30 -18.63 15.76 -4.03
CA GLU A 30 -19.58 14.67 -4.29
C GLU A 30 -18.89 13.35 -4.68
N ASP A 31 -17.67 13.42 -5.21
CA ASP A 31 -16.85 12.25 -5.57
C ASP A 31 -16.18 11.62 -4.33
N ARG A 32 -16.42 12.14 -3.12
CA ARG A 32 -15.95 11.52 -1.87
C ARG A 32 -16.82 10.34 -1.46
N ASN A 33 -16.77 9.29 -2.27
CA ASN A 33 -17.55 8.07 -2.09
C ASN A 33 -16.73 6.82 -2.44
N ILE A 34 -17.27 5.65 -2.09
CA ILE A 34 -16.58 4.37 -2.24
C ILE A 34 -16.45 3.97 -3.72
N GLU A 35 -17.39 4.38 -4.56
CA GLU A 35 -17.38 4.13 -6.00
C GLU A 35 -16.16 4.79 -6.66
N THR A 36 -15.91 6.07 -6.37
CA THR A 36 -14.73 6.81 -6.88
C THR A 36 -13.41 6.16 -6.43
N LEU A 37 -13.33 5.70 -5.18
CA LEU A 37 -12.15 4.96 -4.70
C LEU A 37 -11.95 3.67 -5.50
N LYS A 38 -12.99 2.85 -5.64
CA LYS A 38 -12.93 1.57 -6.37
C LYS A 38 -12.60 1.75 -7.85
N GLU A 39 -13.16 2.76 -8.52
CA GLU A 39 -12.83 3.10 -9.90
C GLU A 39 -11.36 3.50 -10.06
N THR A 40 -10.84 4.29 -9.11
CA THR A 40 -9.45 4.73 -9.13
C THR A 40 -8.50 3.55 -8.90
N VAL A 41 -8.78 2.70 -7.90
CA VAL A 41 -8.01 1.46 -7.66
C VAL A 41 -8.02 0.57 -8.91
N THR A 42 -9.18 0.37 -9.53
CA THR A 42 -9.31 -0.46 -10.75
C THR A 42 -8.46 0.11 -11.88
N THR A 43 -8.41 1.45 -12.02
CA THR A 43 -7.58 2.11 -13.02
C THR A 43 -6.09 1.87 -12.76
N VAL A 44 -5.62 2.05 -11.52
CA VAL A 44 -4.23 1.78 -11.14
C VAL A 44 -3.87 0.30 -11.36
N TYR A 45 -4.74 -0.61 -10.94
CA TYR A 45 -4.56 -2.05 -11.12
C TYR A 45 -4.47 -2.45 -12.60
N ASN A 46 -5.31 -1.88 -13.46
CA ASN A 46 -5.24 -2.09 -14.90
C ASN A 46 -3.91 -1.61 -15.50
N CYS A 47 -3.31 -0.55 -14.97
CA CYS A 47 -1.96 -0.14 -15.36
C CYS A 47 -0.91 -1.18 -14.95
N LEU A 48 -0.99 -1.73 -13.73
CA LEU A 48 -0.09 -2.80 -13.26
C LEU A 48 -0.18 -4.04 -14.17
N ARG A 49 -1.40 -4.48 -14.52
CA ARG A 49 -1.60 -5.62 -15.43
C ARG A 49 -1.04 -5.38 -16.84
N LYS A 50 -1.22 -4.18 -17.38
CA LYS A 50 -0.63 -3.81 -18.68
C LYS A 50 0.90 -3.83 -18.64
N THR A 51 1.49 -3.37 -17.53
CA THR A 51 2.94 -3.46 -17.31
C THR A 51 3.38 -4.91 -17.23
N GLU A 52 2.69 -5.78 -16.48
CA GLU A 52 3.02 -7.21 -16.43
C GLU A 52 3.04 -7.84 -17.82
N LYS A 53 1.97 -7.61 -18.59
CA LYS A 53 1.86 -8.11 -19.95
C LYS A 53 3.00 -7.61 -20.85
N TYR A 54 3.37 -6.34 -20.72
CA TYR A 54 4.52 -5.80 -21.45
C TYR A 54 5.81 -6.54 -21.05
N MET A 55 6.04 -6.77 -19.76
CA MET A 55 7.22 -7.48 -19.26
C MET A 55 7.26 -8.94 -19.73
N ALA A 56 6.13 -9.65 -19.72
CA ALA A 56 6.00 -11.02 -20.21
C ALA A 56 6.28 -11.14 -21.72
N ILE A 57 6.00 -10.10 -22.51
CA ILE A 57 6.37 -10.05 -23.93
C ILE A 57 7.88 -9.83 -24.12
N GLN A 58 8.54 -9.09 -23.21
CA GLN A 58 9.97 -8.78 -23.33
C GLN A 58 10.88 -9.88 -22.80
N TYR A 59 10.43 -10.69 -21.84
CA TYR A 59 11.26 -11.67 -21.14
C TYR A 59 10.55 -13.01 -21.00
N ASP A 60 11.11 -14.05 -21.62
CA ASP A 60 10.50 -15.40 -21.69
C ASP A 60 10.30 -16.10 -20.34
N TYR A 61 10.99 -15.64 -19.27
CA TYR A 61 10.86 -16.20 -17.92
C TYR A 61 9.77 -15.53 -17.08
N ILE A 62 9.13 -14.47 -17.59
CA ILE A 62 8.07 -13.74 -16.89
C ILE A 62 6.72 -14.24 -17.40
N GLU A 63 5.98 -14.95 -16.56
CA GLU A 63 4.58 -15.30 -16.80
C GLU A 63 3.64 -14.25 -16.18
N GLU A 64 2.47 -14.03 -16.80
CA GLU A 64 1.40 -13.18 -16.24
C GLU A 64 0.76 -13.89 -15.03
N ILE A 65 0.91 -13.34 -13.83
CA ILE A 65 0.34 -13.92 -12.59
C ILE A 65 -0.76 -13.05 -11.97
N LEU A 66 -0.90 -11.78 -12.40
CA LEU A 66 -1.95 -10.91 -11.90
C LEU A 66 -3.32 -11.36 -12.47
N PRO A 67 -4.35 -11.58 -11.62
CA PRO A 67 -5.67 -11.97 -12.09
C PRO A 67 -6.33 -10.86 -12.91
N HIS A 68 -7.37 -11.22 -13.69
CA HIS A 68 -8.04 -10.25 -14.54
C HIS A 68 -8.61 -9.06 -13.74
N ASP A 69 -9.32 -9.38 -12.66
CA ASP A 69 -10.00 -8.43 -11.80
C ASP A 69 -9.37 -8.43 -10.41
N ILE A 70 -9.30 -7.25 -9.78
CA ILE A 70 -8.87 -7.11 -8.38
C ILE A 70 -10.07 -7.37 -7.45
N PHE A 71 -9.84 -8.17 -6.41
CA PHE A 71 -10.88 -8.49 -5.44
C PHE A 71 -10.97 -7.44 -4.34
N PHE A 72 -12.11 -6.78 -4.17
CA PHE A 72 -12.31 -5.77 -3.12
C PHE A 72 -12.81 -6.42 -1.84
N ILE A 73 -12.17 -6.08 -0.72
CA ILE A 73 -12.56 -6.53 0.61
C ILE A 73 -12.26 -5.43 1.64
N THR A 74 -13.08 -5.29 2.67
CA THR A 74 -12.80 -4.40 3.80
C THR A 74 -11.99 -5.13 4.88
N THR A 75 -11.26 -4.37 5.70
CA THR A 75 -10.58 -4.90 6.89
C THR A 75 -11.52 -5.66 7.84
N GLN A 76 -12.76 -5.19 7.99
CA GLN A 76 -13.81 -5.86 8.76
C GLN A 76 -14.23 -7.21 8.15
N GLU A 77 -14.55 -7.26 6.85
CA GLU A 77 -14.90 -8.52 6.18
C GLU A 77 -13.72 -9.51 6.24
N LEU A 78 -12.49 -9.01 6.15
CA LEU A 78 -11.29 -9.82 6.23
C LEU A 78 -11.09 -10.41 7.64
N GLU A 79 -11.40 -9.65 8.69
CA GLU A 79 -11.46 -10.14 10.07
C GLU A 79 -12.53 -11.23 10.25
N GLU A 80 -13.74 -11.01 9.75
CA GLU A 80 -14.84 -11.97 9.86
C GLU A 80 -14.53 -13.30 9.15
N MET A 81 -13.80 -13.24 8.03
CA MET A 81 -13.37 -14.42 7.29
C MET A 81 -12.27 -15.22 8.00
N PHE A 82 -11.41 -14.56 8.78
CA PHE A 82 -10.22 -15.14 9.40
C PHE A 82 -10.03 -14.62 10.84
N PRO A 83 -10.98 -14.90 11.75
CA PRO A 83 -11.03 -14.28 13.08
C PRO A 83 -9.81 -14.64 13.94
N ASP A 84 -9.32 -15.87 13.82
CA ASP A 84 -8.22 -16.41 14.62
C ASP A 84 -6.82 -16.07 14.06
N ASN A 85 -6.75 -15.30 12.98
CA ASN A 85 -5.50 -14.97 12.29
C ASN A 85 -5.07 -13.51 12.54
N THR A 86 -3.75 -13.29 12.51
CA THR A 86 -3.17 -11.95 12.56
C THR A 86 -3.43 -11.18 11.25
N PRO A 87 -3.47 -9.83 11.25
CA PRO A 87 -3.72 -9.04 10.03
C PRO A 87 -2.89 -9.49 8.81
N LYS A 88 -1.59 -9.76 8.99
CA LYS A 88 -0.70 -10.22 7.91
C LYS A 88 -1.00 -11.64 7.43
N GLU A 89 -1.42 -12.53 8.32
CA GLU A 89 -1.92 -13.85 7.90
C GLU A 89 -3.23 -13.73 7.11
N ARG A 90 -4.14 -12.84 7.52
CA ARG A 90 -5.39 -12.59 6.79
C ARG A 90 -5.10 -12.08 5.38
N GLU A 91 -4.21 -11.09 5.26
CA GLU A 91 -3.71 -10.59 3.96
C GLU A 91 -3.12 -11.70 3.10
N TYR A 92 -2.29 -12.57 3.68
CA TYR A 92 -1.71 -13.73 3.00
C TYR A 92 -2.76 -14.71 2.48
N TYR A 93 -3.70 -15.15 3.32
CA TYR A 93 -4.69 -16.16 2.89
C TYR A 93 -5.63 -15.64 1.79
N ILE A 94 -6.09 -14.39 1.92
CA ILE A 94 -6.97 -13.82 0.90
C ILE A 94 -6.21 -13.57 -0.42
N THR A 95 -4.98 -13.05 -0.37
CA THR A 95 -4.17 -12.82 -1.57
C THR A 95 -3.78 -14.11 -2.25
N LYS A 96 -3.37 -15.14 -1.49
CA LYS A 96 -3.03 -16.47 -2.03
C LYS A 96 -4.22 -17.11 -2.76
N THR A 97 -5.44 -16.84 -2.30
CA THR A 97 -6.67 -17.37 -2.94
C THR A 97 -7.11 -16.53 -4.14
N LYS A 98 -7.00 -15.20 -4.06
CA LYS A 98 -7.56 -14.27 -5.06
C LYS A 98 -6.55 -13.77 -6.09
N GLY A 99 -5.24 -13.95 -5.85
CA GLY A 99 -4.15 -13.40 -6.66
C GLY A 99 -3.87 -11.93 -6.39
N ALA A 100 -4.90 -11.07 -6.44
CA ALA A 100 -4.79 -9.64 -6.15
C ALA A 100 -6.03 -9.14 -5.40
N VAL A 101 -5.80 -8.35 -4.36
CA VAL A 101 -6.85 -7.80 -3.51
C VAL A 101 -6.65 -6.30 -3.29
N CYS A 102 -7.76 -5.60 -3.16
CA CYS A 102 -7.85 -4.24 -2.66
C CYS A 102 -8.45 -4.30 -1.26
N ILE A 103 -7.62 -4.05 -0.25
CA ILE A 103 -8.04 -4.04 1.15
C ILE A 103 -8.41 -2.62 1.52
N MET A 104 -9.67 -2.40 1.85
CA MET A 104 -10.23 -1.08 2.12
C MET A 104 -10.44 -0.85 3.61
N LYS A 105 -10.47 0.43 4.00
CA LYS A 105 -10.76 0.91 5.37
C LYS A 105 -9.70 0.55 6.40
N ILE A 106 -8.46 0.93 6.11
CA ILE A 106 -7.29 0.64 6.95
C ILE A 106 -7.02 1.84 7.87
N GLY A 107 -6.88 1.59 9.16
CA GLY A 107 -6.47 2.58 10.17
C GLY A 107 -7.43 2.73 11.36
N ASP A 108 -8.73 2.51 11.17
CA ASP A 108 -9.70 2.53 12.28
C ASP A 108 -9.62 1.25 13.11
N THR A 109 -10.06 1.33 14.37
CA THR A 109 -10.13 0.17 15.27
C THR A 109 -11.23 -0.78 14.81
N LEU A 110 -10.91 -2.08 14.72
CA LEU A 110 -11.86 -3.13 14.38
C LEU A 110 -12.66 -3.59 15.61
N GLU A 111 -13.60 -4.53 15.42
CA GLU A 111 -14.45 -5.04 16.52
C GLU A 111 -13.64 -5.74 17.62
N ASN A 112 -12.48 -6.30 17.28
CA ASN A 112 -11.55 -6.92 18.22
C ASN A 112 -10.80 -5.92 19.13
N GLY A 113 -10.97 -4.61 18.93
CA GLY A 113 -10.32 -3.56 19.70
C GLY A 113 -8.96 -3.10 19.17
N GLU A 114 -8.47 -3.71 18.10
CA GLU A 114 -7.18 -3.40 17.46
C GLU A 114 -7.40 -2.97 15.99
N PRO A 115 -6.57 -2.05 15.45
CA PRO A 115 -6.61 -1.73 14.02
C PRO A 115 -6.02 -2.86 13.18
N HIS A 116 -6.43 -2.96 11.90
CA HIS A 116 -5.82 -3.89 10.94
C HIS A 116 -4.33 -3.57 10.70
N ASP A 117 -4.03 -2.30 10.48
CA ASP A 117 -2.67 -1.77 10.34
C ASP A 117 -2.67 -0.28 10.73
N GLY A 118 -1.50 0.27 11.04
CA GLY A 118 -1.34 1.67 11.40
C GLY A 118 -1.54 2.59 10.18
N ARG A 119 -2.32 3.66 10.36
CA ARG A 119 -2.46 4.72 9.35
C ARG A 119 -2.38 6.10 10.00
N ALA A 120 -1.72 7.03 9.33
CA ALA A 120 -1.67 8.40 9.85
C ALA A 120 -3.08 9.03 9.77
N PRO A 121 -3.43 9.91 10.72
CA PRO A 121 -4.77 10.48 10.82
C PRO A 121 -5.00 11.69 9.92
N ASP A 122 -3.99 12.17 9.21
CA ASP A 122 -3.94 13.53 8.67
C ASP A 122 -3.95 13.64 7.14
N TYR A 123 -3.88 12.53 6.40
CA TYR A 123 -3.96 12.57 4.94
C TYR A 123 -5.10 11.72 4.36
N ASP A 124 -5.26 10.46 4.74
CA ASP A 124 -6.33 9.59 4.22
C ASP A 124 -7.54 9.54 5.14
N ASP A 125 -8.73 9.61 4.56
CA ASP A 125 -9.97 9.23 5.25
C ASP A 125 -9.96 7.70 5.42
N TRP A 126 -9.87 7.22 6.66
CA TRP A 126 -9.79 5.79 6.99
C TRP A 126 -11.05 5.01 6.57
N SER A 127 -12.14 5.69 6.22
CA SER A 127 -13.34 5.05 5.65
C SER A 127 -13.29 4.94 4.11
N LEU A 128 -12.36 5.65 3.47
CA LEU A 128 -12.22 5.79 2.02
C LEU A 128 -10.76 5.67 1.55
N ASN A 129 -9.99 4.76 2.17
CA ASN A 129 -8.64 4.40 1.75
C ASN A 129 -8.55 2.90 1.40
N ALA A 130 -7.46 2.54 0.73
CA ALA A 130 -7.19 1.18 0.34
C ALA A 130 -5.72 0.89 0.04
N ASP A 131 -5.33 -0.37 0.24
CA ASP A 131 -4.05 -0.93 -0.20
C ASP A 131 -4.26 -1.98 -1.30
N ILE A 132 -3.40 -1.95 -2.32
CA ILE A 132 -3.32 -2.99 -3.34
C ILE A 132 -2.28 -4.00 -2.89
N VAL A 133 -2.74 -5.23 -2.63
CA VAL A 133 -1.91 -6.34 -2.18
C VAL A 133 -2.01 -7.48 -3.20
N VAL A 134 -0.87 -8.00 -3.64
CA VAL A 134 -0.79 -9.10 -4.61
C VAL A 134 -0.09 -10.29 -3.99
N TYR A 135 -0.48 -11.50 -4.39
CA TYR A 135 0.27 -12.69 -4.03
C TYR A 135 1.59 -12.74 -4.78
N TYR A 136 2.70 -12.87 -4.07
CA TYR A 136 4.03 -12.94 -4.66
C TYR A 136 4.64 -14.33 -4.53
N PRO A 137 4.61 -15.16 -5.59
CA PRO A 137 4.97 -16.58 -5.51
C PRO A 137 6.45 -16.84 -5.29
N VAL A 138 7.34 -15.88 -5.59
CA VAL A 138 8.79 -16.04 -5.38
C VAL A 138 9.12 -16.15 -3.90
N LEU A 139 8.39 -15.42 -3.04
CA LEU A 139 8.60 -15.42 -1.59
C LEU A 139 7.46 -16.11 -0.82
N ASP A 140 6.38 -16.52 -1.50
CA ASP A 140 5.14 -17.01 -0.90
C ASP A 140 4.59 -16.03 0.16
N ILE A 141 4.35 -14.78 -0.25
CA ILE A 141 3.86 -13.71 0.63
C ILE A 141 2.70 -12.91 0.01
N ALA A 142 1.99 -12.17 0.87
CA ALA A 142 1.21 -11.01 0.47
C ALA A 142 2.16 -9.81 0.30
N LEU A 143 2.27 -9.29 -0.93
CA LEU A 143 3.09 -8.12 -1.24
C LEU A 143 2.21 -6.89 -1.47
N GLU A 144 2.31 -5.92 -0.57
CA GLU A 144 1.66 -4.61 -0.72
C GLU A 144 2.43 -3.76 -1.74
N ILE A 145 1.78 -3.37 -2.82
CA ILE A 145 2.40 -2.58 -3.92
C ILE A 145 2.03 -1.10 -3.83
N SER A 146 0.85 -0.78 -3.31
CA SER A 146 0.35 0.59 -3.26
C SER A 146 -0.54 0.81 -2.07
N SER A 147 -0.47 2.03 -1.54
CA SER A 147 -1.41 2.58 -0.59
C SER A 147 -1.98 3.88 -1.13
N MET A 148 -3.30 4.04 -1.06
CA MET A 148 -4.01 5.20 -1.61
C MET A 148 -5.30 5.48 -0.86
N GLY A 149 -5.84 6.69 -1.04
CA GLY A 149 -7.11 7.03 -0.44
C GLY A 149 -7.64 8.38 -0.88
N ILE A 150 -8.94 8.54 -0.67
CA ILE A 150 -9.58 9.84 -0.70
C ILE A 150 -9.14 10.59 0.54
N ARG A 151 -8.66 11.82 0.36
CA ARG A 151 -8.08 12.57 1.46
C ARG A 151 -9.13 13.00 2.48
N VAL A 152 -8.68 13.20 3.71
CA VAL A 152 -9.50 13.68 4.80
C VAL A 152 -10.17 15.00 4.45
N ASP A 153 -11.47 15.10 4.74
CA ASP A 153 -12.13 16.40 4.85
C ASP A 153 -12.02 16.94 6.29
N LYS A 154 -12.56 18.13 6.55
CA LYS A 154 -12.63 18.72 7.89
C LYS A 154 -13.20 17.77 8.95
N LYS A 155 -14.26 17.03 8.62
CA LYS A 155 -14.95 16.16 9.59
C LYS A 155 -14.10 14.92 9.89
N ALA A 156 -13.60 14.25 8.85
CA ALA A 156 -12.72 13.10 8.96
C ALA A 156 -11.45 13.44 9.71
N LEU A 157 -10.77 14.54 9.35
CA LEU A 157 -9.54 15.00 10.00
C LEU A 157 -9.75 15.21 11.50
N LEU A 158 -10.76 15.98 11.91
CA LEU A 158 -11.01 16.23 13.34
C LEU A 158 -11.35 14.94 14.11
N SER A 159 -12.13 14.05 13.49
CA SER A 159 -12.46 12.74 14.09
C SER A 159 -11.22 11.86 14.23
N GLN A 160 -10.40 11.75 13.20
CA GLN A 160 -9.21 10.89 13.16
C GLN A 160 -8.11 11.41 14.09
N LEU A 161 -7.86 12.72 14.14
CA LEU A 161 -6.92 13.32 15.10
C LEU A 161 -7.31 13.02 16.55
N LYS A 162 -8.61 13.08 16.86
CA LYS A 162 -9.12 12.72 18.18
C LYS A 162 -8.93 11.23 18.48
N LYS A 163 -9.26 10.34 17.53
CA LYS A 163 -9.07 8.88 17.67
C LYS A 163 -7.60 8.52 17.87
N ALA A 164 -6.70 9.19 17.16
CA ALA A 164 -5.25 9.00 17.25
C ALA A 164 -4.59 9.74 18.43
N GLY A 165 -5.36 10.48 19.25
CA GLY A 165 -4.84 11.22 20.41
C GLY A 165 -3.87 12.36 20.05
N CYS A 166 -3.98 12.95 18.85
CA CYS A 166 -3.08 13.98 18.33
C CYS A 166 -3.82 15.26 17.90
N GLU A 167 -4.83 15.67 18.67
CA GLU A 167 -5.64 16.87 18.41
C GLU A 167 -4.81 18.16 18.31
N GLU A 168 -3.60 18.21 18.88
CA GLU A 168 -2.68 19.35 18.76
C GLU A 168 -2.26 19.62 17.31
N ARG A 169 -2.23 18.59 16.44
CA ARG A 169 -1.89 18.74 15.02
C ARG A 169 -2.88 19.62 14.27
N ALA A 170 -4.11 19.77 14.76
CA ALA A 170 -5.11 20.69 14.18
C ALA A 170 -4.62 22.14 14.14
N LYS A 171 -3.58 22.49 14.91
CA LYS A 171 -2.98 23.83 14.93
C LYS A 171 -1.92 24.05 13.85
N LEU A 172 -1.42 22.99 13.22
CA LEU A 172 -0.38 23.04 12.20
C LEU A 172 -0.93 23.65 10.89
N PRO A 173 -0.07 24.26 10.05
CA PRO A 173 -0.53 25.01 8.88
C PRO A 173 -1.37 24.19 7.89
N PHE A 174 -0.95 22.94 7.60
CA PHE A 174 -1.65 22.08 6.65
C PHE A 174 -3.04 21.67 7.14
N GLN A 175 -3.13 21.18 8.38
CA GLN A 175 -4.39 20.78 9.00
C GLN A 175 -5.35 21.96 9.15
N LYS A 176 -4.85 23.16 9.48
CA LYS A 176 -5.66 24.39 9.48
C LYS A 176 -6.27 24.69 8.11
N ALA A 177 -5.48 24.55 7.03
CA ALA A 177 -5.98 24.78 5.68
C ALA A 177 -7.09 23.79 5.29
N ILE A 178 -7.00 22.52 5.72
CA ILE A 178 -8.09 21.53 5.55
C ILE A 178 -9.32 21.92 6.37
N ILE A 179 -9.15 22.29 7.65
CA ILE A 179 -10.24 22.65 8.57
C ILE A 179 -10.98 23.92 8.10
N ASN A 180 -10.26 24.84 7.48
CA ASN A 180 -10.80 26.05 6.87
C ASN A 180 -11.34 25.84 5.45
N GLU A 181 -11.25 24.62 4.91
CA GLU A 181 -11.69 24.27 3.56
C GLU A 181 -11.00 25.11 2.46
N GLU A 182 -9.73 25.47 2.69
CA GLU A 182 -8.89 26.26 1.77
C GLU A 182 -8.21 25.39 0.69
N LEU A 183 -8.09 24.09 0.95
CA LEU A 183 -7.50 23.11 0.03
C LEU A 183 -8.59 22.37 -0.78
N PRO A 184 -8.30 21.96 -2.03
CA PRO A 184 -9.23 21.14 -2.81
C PRO A 184 -9.41 19.76 -2.20
N TYR A 185 -10.53 19.10 -2.52
CA TYR A 185 -10.68 17.67 -2.27
C TYR A 185 -9.83 16.88 -3.27
N THR A 186 -9.15 15.84 -2.78
CA THR A 186 -8.27 15.03 -3.60
C THR A 186 -8.39 13.54 -3.27
N ILE A 187 -7.95 12.73 -4.23
CA ILE A 187 -7.59 11.33 -4.06
C ILE A 187 -6.14 11.17 -4.49
N GLY A 188 -5.36 10.40 -3.76
CA GLY A 188 -3.96 10.19 -4.10
C GLY A 188 -3.41 8.92 -3.49
N GLY A 189 -2.14 8.65 -3.76
CA GLY A 189 -1.48 7.45 -3.25
C GLY A 189 -0.03 7.34 -3.68
N GLY A 190 0.63 6.34 -3.10
CA GLY A 190 1.99 5.94 -3.46
C GLY A 190 1.99 4.55 -4.08
N ILE A 191 2.74 4.36 -5.16
CA ILE A 191 3.07 3.05 -5.72
C ILE A 191 4.58 2.86 -5.59
N GLY A 192 5.02 1.84 -4.84
CA GLY A 192 6.44 1.59 -4.59
C GLY A 192 7.17 1.21 -5.88
N GLN A 193 8.14 2.03 -6.32
CA GLN A 193 8.83 1.80 -7.59
C GLN A 193 9.65 0.52 -7.54
N SER A 194 10.52 0.41 -6.54
CA SER A 194 11.34 -0.78 -6.33
C SER A 194 10.50 -2.01 -5.99
N ARG A 195 9.39 -1.86 -5.26
CA ARG A 195 8.47 -2.99 -5.01
C ARG A 195 7.86 -3.55 -6.30
N ILE A 196 7.40 -2.70 -7.23
CA ILE A 196 6.89 -3.23 -8.50
C ILE A 196 8.00 -3.75 -9.42
N CYS A 197 9.19 -3.14 -9.39
CA CYS A 197 10.33 -3.65 -10.14
C CYS A 197 10.71 -5.05 -9.65
N MET A 198 10.80 -5.24 -8.33
CA MET A 198 11.03 -6.54 -7.70
C MET A 198 9.95 -7.54 -8.10
N PHE A 199 8.67 -7.16 -8.00
CA PHE A 199 7.55 -8.00 -8.39
C PHE A 199 7.63 -8.42 -9.86
N PHE A 200 7.72 -7.48 -10.80
CA PHE A 200 7.69 -7.78 -12.24
C PHE A 200 8.94 -8.51 -12.72
N LEU A 201 10.11 -8.22 -12.16
CA LEU A 201 11.37 -8.90 -12.52
C LEU A 201 11.60 -10.20 -11.74
N ARG A 202 10.63 -10.63 -10.92
CA ARG A 202 10.65 -11.88 -10.13
C ARG A 202 11.88 -11.97 -9.21
N LYS A 203 12.20 -10.87 -8.54
CA LYS A 203 13.35 -10.73 -7.63
C LYS A 203 13.03 -11.18 -6.20
N ALA A 204 13.94 -11.90 -5.58
CA ALA A 204 13.76 -12.41 -4.21
C ALA A 204 14.04 -11.32 -3.17
N HIS A 205 14.77 -10.27 -3.53
CA HIS A 205 15.11 -9.18 -2.62
C HIS A 205 15.00 -7.82 -3.31
N ILE A 206 14.42 -6.81 -2.63
CA ILE A 206 14.23 -5.46 -3.18
C ILE A 206 15.57 -4.79 -3.52
N GLY A 207 16.63 -5.14 -2.81
CA GLY A 207 18.01 -4.70 -3.11
C GLY A 207 18.58 -5.18 -4.45
N GLU A 208 17.92 -6.11 -5.15
CA GLU A 208 18.31 -6.49 -6.53
C GLU A 208 17.91 -5.43 -7.57
N VAL A 209 17.00 -4.51 -7.22
CA VAL A 209 16.48 -3.47 -8.12
C VAL A 209 16.75 -2.06 -7.59
N GLN A 210 17.40 -1.95 -6.43
CA GLN A 210 17.61 -0.69 -5.72
C GLN A 210 18.93 -0.72 -4.93
N SER A 211 19.76 0.33 -5.05
CA SER A 211 20.94 0.49 -4.19
C SER A 211 20.53 1.08 -2.84
N SER A 212 20.87 0.39 -1.75
CA SER A 212 20.55 0.77 -0.37
C SER A 212 21.60 0.23 0.60
N LEU A 213 21.40 0.42 1.91
CA LEU A 213 22.25 -0.16 2.95
C LEU A 213 21.58 -1.37 3.58
N TRP A 214 22.36 -2.43 3.78
CA TRP A 214 21.87 -3.71 4.29
C TRP A 214 22.73 -4.16 5.48
N PRO A 215 22.12 -4.75 6.52
CA PRO A 215 22.87 -5.48 7.54
C PRO A 215 23.77 -6.56 6.92
N GLU A 216 24.98 -6.73 7.47
CA GLU A 216 25.97 -7.69 6.95
C GLU A 216 25.42 -9.12 6.88
N ALA A 217 24.54 -9.50 7.81
CA ALA A 217 23.87 -10.80 7.81
C ALA A 217 22.96 -10.99 6.58
N ILE A 218 22.19 -9.97 6.19
CA ILE A 218 21.32 -10.01 5.00
C ILE A 218 22.18 -10.09 3.73
N ALA A 219 23.23 -9.28 3.64
CA ALA A 219 24.14 -9.30 2.49
C ALA A 219 24.79 -10.67 2.27
N LYS A 220 25.27 -11.32 3.35
CA LYS A 220 25.86 -12.67 3.28
C LYS A 220 24.85 -13.74 2.90
N GLU A 221 23.63 -13.68 3.43
CA GLU A 221 22.60 -14.66 3.07
C GLU A 221 22.17 -14.48 1.61
N CYS A 222 22.05 -13.25 1.12
CA CYS A 222 21.79 -12.97 -0.30
C CYS A 222 22.90 -13.56 -1.19
N GLU A 223 24.17 -13.26 -0.89
CA GLU A 223 25.32 -13.78 -1.65
C GLU A 223 25.34 -15.32 -1.70
N LYS A 224 25.10 -15.98 -0.56
CA LYS A 224 25.04 -17.44 -0.46
C LYS A 224 23.95 -18.07 -1.33
N ASN A 225 22.83 -17.36 -1.53
CA ASN A 225 21.72 -17.79 -2.37
C ASN A 225 21.82 -17.27 -3.83
N GLY A 226 22.95 -16.65 -4.21
CA GLY A 226 23.15 -16.12 -5.56
C GLY A 226 22.32 -14.86 -5.86
N ILE A 227 21.84 -14.17 -4.83
CA ILE A 227 21.08 -12.91 -4.94
C ILE A 227 22.07 -11.75 -4.94
N GLN A 228 22.10 -11.00 -6.03
CA GLN A 228 23.01 -9.85 -6.19
C GLN A 228 22.33 -8.56 -5.74
N LEU A 229 22.81 -8.00 -4.63
CA LEU A 229 22.40 -6.66 -4.17
C LEU A 229 23.15 -5.56 -4.95
N LEU A 230 22.45 -4.46 -5.28
CA LEU A 230 22.97 -3.26 -5.95
C LEU A 230 23.54 -2.20 -4.99
#